data_AF-A0A3D5KNX3-F1
#
_entry.id   AF-A0A3D5KNX3-F1
#
_cell.length_a   1.000
_cell.length_b   1.000
_cell.length_c   1.000
_cell.angle_alpha   90.00
_cell.angle_beta   90.00
_cell.angle_gamma   90.00
#
_symmetry.space_group_name_H-M   'P 1'
#
loop_
_entity.id
_entity.type
_entity.pdbx_description
1 polymer ?
#
loop_
_entity_poly.entity_id
_entity_poly.type
_entity_poly.pdbx_seq_one_letter_code
_entity_poly.pdbx_strand_id
1 'polypeptide(L)'
;VDEIRNEYNHNVSQQVYMTEEVWNQVRNAKEDLIVLINEAAMQMTPDSTGIDLAKKIFEQTMERKTDPIGHALTELKKEIQQTF
;
A
#
# COMPACT_ATOMS: atom_id res chain seq x y z
N VAL A 1 -12.18 27.19 -22.39
CA VAL A 1 -10.93 26.45 -22.71
C VAL A 1 -9.88 26.68 -21.63
N ASP A 2 -9.74 27.91 -21.12
CA ASP A 2 -8.83 28.21 -20.01
C ASP A 2 -9.24 27.55 -18.69
N GLU A 3 -10.54 27.43 -18.40
CA GLU A 3 -11.02 26.66 -17.23
C GLU A 3 -10.68 25.18 -17.33
N ILE A 4 -10.79 24.57 -18.52
CA ILE A 4 -10.39 23.18 -18.75
C ILE A 4 -8.89 23.01 -18.57
N ARG A 5 -8.07 23.98 -19.01
CA ARG A 5 -6.62 23.99 -18.79
C ARG A 5 -6.24 24.17 -17.33
N ASN A 6 -6.95 25.02 -16.60
CA ASN A 6 -6.72 25.23 -15.18
C ASN A 6 -7.14 24.01 -14.35
N GLU A 7 -8.28 23.39 -14.65
CA GLU A 7 -8.71 22.13 -14.04
C GLU A 7 -7.73 21.00 -14.35
N TYR A 8 -7.24 20.93 -15.60
CA TYR A 8 -6.21 19.97 -16.01
C TYR A 8 -4.90 20.20 -15.27
N ASN A 9 -4.41 21.44 -15.17
CA ASN A 9 -3.21 21.78 -14.41
C ASN A 9 -3.38 21.53 -12.90
N HIS A 10 -4.58 21.74 -12.36
CA HIS A 10 -4.92 21.41 -10.98
C HIS A 10 -4.90 19.88 -10.76
N ASN A 11 -5.48 19.11 -11.66
CA ASN A 11 -5.45 17.63 -11.64
C ASN A 11 -4.03 17.06 -11.88
N VAL A 12 -3.21 17.71 -12.69
CA VAL A 12 -1.79 17.38 -12.88
C VAL A 12 -1.00 17.72 -11.61
N SER A 13 -1.25 18.88 -10.98
CA SER A 13 -0.66 19.21 -9.68
C SER A 13 -1.08 18.24 -8.56
N GLN A 14 -2.22 17.56 -8.72
CA GLN A 14 -2.67 16.50 -7.81
C GLN A 14 -1.88 15.19 -7.96
N GLN A 15 -1.38 14.87 -9.16
CA GLN A 15 -0.40 13.77 -9.35
C GLN A 15 1.01 14.12 -8.85
N VAL A 16 1.28 15.41 -8.57
CA VAL A 16 2.59 15.92 -8.10
C VAL A 16 2.73 15.83 -6.56
N TYR A 17 1.71 15.42 -5.82
CA TYR A 17 1.71 15.46 -4.34
C TYR A 17 2.47 14.33 -3.62
N MET A 18 3.18 13.49 -4.36
CA MET A 18 4.18 12.61 -3.75
C MET A 18 5.33 12.33 -4.70
N THR A 19 6.50 12.19 -4.11
CA THR A 19 7.72 11.78 -4.76
C THR A 19 7.55 10.39 -5.34
N GLU A 20 8.29 10.11 -6.43
CA GLU A 20 8.39 8.75 -6.95
C GLU A 20 8.84 7.76 -5.86
N GLU A 21 9.67 8.21 -4.92
CA GLU A 21 10.13 7.39 -3.80
C GLU A 21 8.98 6.93 -2.90
N VAL A 22 8.18 7.86 -2.37
CA VAL A 22 7.02 7.52 -1.52
C VAL A 22 5.99 6.72 -2.31
N TRP A 23 5.76 7.06 -3.57
CA TRP A 23 4.88 6.28 -4.43
C TRP A 23 5.37 4.84 -4.62
N ASN A 24 6.67 4.64 -4.82
CA ASN A 24 7.28 3.32 -4.93
C ASN A 24 7.12 2.52 -3.64
N GLN A 25 7.26 3.16 -2.48
CA GLN A 25 7.04 2.51 -1.18
C GLN A 25 5.59 2.05 -1.01
N VAL A 26 4.61 2.88 -1.38
CA VAL A 26 3.19 2.49 -1.36
C VAL A 26 2.92 1.30 -2.28
N ARG A 27 3.47 1.32 -3.50
CA ARG A 27 3.34 0.20 -4.45
C ARG A 27 3.97 -1.07 -3.89
N ASN A 28 5.18 -0.99 -3.35
CA ASN A 28 5.88 -2.14 -2.77
C ASN A 28 5.11 -2.71 -1.58
N ALA A 29 4.60 -1.86 -0.68
CA ALA A 29 3.79 -2.32 0.46
C ALA A 29 2.53 -3.07 0.02
N LYS A 30 1.88 -2.63 -1.07
CA LYS A 30 0.73 -3.32 -1.66
C LYS A 30 1.12 -4.65 -2.29
N GLU A 31 2.21 -4.72 -3.04
CA GLU A 31 2.70 -6.00 -3.61
C GLU A 31 3.11 -6.99 -2.51
N ASP A 32 3.80 -6.52 -1.47
CA ASP A 32 4.20 -7.35 -0.33
C ASP A 32 3.00 -7.93 0.43
N LEU A 33 1.88 -7.20 0.51
CA LEU A 33 0.63 -7.69 1.08
C LEU A 33 0.00 -8.76 0.19
N ILE A 34 0.00 -8.58 -1.14
CA ILE A 34 -0.50 -9.60 -2.08
C ILE A 34 0.32 -10.87 -1.97
N VAL A 35 1.64 -10.76 -1.89
CA VAL A 35 2.55 -11.89 -1.68
C VAL A 35 2.20 -12.62 -0.38
N LEU A 36 2.02 -11.89 0.72
CA LEU A 36 1.62 -12.48 2.01
C LEU A 36 0.29 -13.25 1.90
N ILE A 37 -0.72 -12.66 1.27
CA ILE A 37 -2.03 -13.31 1.09
C ILE A 37 -1.88 -14.60 0.27
N ASN A 38 -1.10 -14.56 -0.80
CA ASN A 38 -0.84 -15.75 -1.62
C ASN A 38 -0.04 -16.82 -0.86
N GLU A 39 0.96 -16.42 -0.08
CA GLU A 39 1.73 -17.32 0.80
C GLU A 39 0.84 -18.00 1.85
N ALA A 40 -0.09 -17.27 2.45
CA ALA A 40 -1.08 -17.83 3.36
C ALA A 40 -2.04 -18.78 2.63
N ALA A 41 -2.52 -18.40 1.44
CA ALA A 41 -3.43 -19.22 0.63
C ALA A 41 -2.79 -20.54 0.18
N MET A 42 -1.49 -20.55 -0.15
CA MET A 42 -0.77 -21.78 -0.52
C MET A 42 -0.66 -22.80 0.63
N GLN A 43 -0.90 -22.38 1.87
CA GLN A 43 -0.89 -23.27 3.04
C GLN A 43 -2.28 -23.84 3.37
N MET A 44 -3.31 -23.44 2.61
CA MET A 44 -4.67 -23.93 2.81
C MET A 44 -4.88 -25.30 2.16
N THR A 45 -5.70 -26.13 2.80
CA THR A 45 -6.19 -27.40 2.26
C THR A 45 -7.57 -27.22 1.60
N PRO A 46 -8.06 -28.19 0.80
CA PRO A 46 -9.39 -28.11 0.20
C PRO A 46 -10.55 -27.93 1.20
N ASP A 47 -10.36 -28.38 2.44
CA ASP A 47 -11.35 -28.27 3.52
C ASP A 47 -11.20 -26.98 4.36
N SER A 48 -10.17 -26.17 4.07
CA SER A 48 -9.90 -24.94 4.82
C SER A 48 -10.96 -23.88 4.55
N THR A 49 -11.38 -23.20 5.61
CA THR A 49 -12.39 -22.14 5.53
C THR A 49 -11.74 -20.77 5.32
N GLY A 50 -12.56 -19.76 4.99
CA GLY A 50 -12.09 -18.37 4.94
C GLY A 50 -11.58 -17.85 6.29
N ILE A 51 -12.04 -18.41 7.42
CA ILE A 51 -11.54 -18.07 8.75
C ILE A 51 -10.12 -18.61 8.96
N ASP A 52 -9.83 -19.81 8.44
CA ASP A 52 -8.50 -20.41 8.55
C ASP A 52 -7.47 -19.61 7.74
N LEU A 53 -7.84 -19.17 6.54
CA LEU A 53 -7.02 -18.25 5.75
C LEU A 53 -6.78 -16.93 6.47
N ALA A 54 -7.84 -16.31 7.03
CA ALA A 54 -7.69 -15.06 7.77
C ALA A 54 -6.74 -15.19 8.97
N LYS A 55 -6.88 -16.27 9.75
CA LYS A 55 -5.94 -16.57 10.86
C LYS A 55 -4.50 -16.69 10.36
N LYS A 56 -4.28 -17.44 9.26
CA LYS A 56 -2.95 -17.62 8.68
C LYS A 56 -2.33 -16.31 8.20
N ILE A 57 -3.11 -15.45 7.56
CA ILE A 57 -2.69 -14.10 7.14
C ILE A 57 -2.24 -13.28 8.36
N PHE A 58 -3.04 -13.28 9.45
CA PHE A 58 -2.68 -12.56 10.67
C PHE A 58 -1.41 -13.13 11.34
N GLU A 59 -1.28 -14.45 11.44
CA GLU A 59 -0.07 -15.11 11.95
C GLU A 59 1.18 -14.66 11.18
N GLN A 60 1.15 -14.76 9.84
CA GLN A 60 2.28 -14.35 8.99
C GLN A 60 2.56 -12.85 9.10
N THR A 61 1.52 -12.02 9.25
CA THR A 61 1.69 -10.58 9.46
C THR A 61 2.39 -10.29 10.78
N MET A 62 2.08 -11.02 11.84
CA MET A 62 2.72 -10.88 13.16
C MET A 62 4.17 -11.39 13.19
N GLU A 63 4.51 -12.36 12.35
CA GLU A 63 5.88 -12.87 12.20
C GLU A 63 6.80 -11.90 11.43
N ARG A 64 6.23 -11.06 10.56
CA ARG A 64 7.01 -10.05 9.84
C ARG A 64 7.49 -8.97 10.81
N LYS A 65 8.81 -8.77 10.84
CA LYS A 65 9.48 -7.75 11.70
C LYS A 65 9.18 -6.32 11.28
N THR A 66 8.70 -6.12 10.05
CA THR A 66 8.47 -4.81 9.44
C THR A 66 7.03 -4.76 8.95
N ASP A 67 6.32 -3.69 9.29
CA ASP A 67 5.03 -3.33 8.71
C ASP A 67 5.27 -2.41 7.50
N PRO A 68 5.27 -2.95 6.25
CA PRO A 68 5.56 -2.16 5.06
C PRO A 68 4.46 -1.12 4.80
N ILE A 69 3.21 -1.39 5.19
CA ILE A 69 2.10 -0.44 5.05
C ILE A 69 2.30 0.71 6.03
N GLY A 70 2.59 0.40 7.30
CA GLY A 70 2.89 1.40 8.32
C GLY A 70 4.10 2.27 7.95
N HIS A 71 5.13 1.66 7.35
CA HIS A 71 6.29 2.40 6.85
C HIS A 71 5.93 3.35 5.71
N ALA A 72 5.27 2.87 4.66
CA ALA A 72 4.86 3.69 3.53
C ALA A 72 3.93 4.85 3.96
N LEU A 73 3.01 4.60 4.89
CA LEU A 73 2.15 5.65 5.47
C LEU A 73 2.93 6.68 6.27
N THR A 74 4.00 6.26 6.95
CA THR A 74 4.87 7.17 7.71
C THR A 74 5.65 8.08 6.78
N GLU A 75 6.25 7.55 5.72
CA GLU A 75 6.98 8.35 4.74
C GLU A 75 6.04 9.28 3.96
N LEU A 76 4.84 8.81 3.60
CA LEU A 76 3.82 9.66 3.00
C LEU A 76 3.43 10.84 3.91
N LYS A 77 3.24 10.60 5.21
CA LYS A 77 2.96 11.68 6.17
C LYS A 77 4.11 12.67 6.29
N LYS A 78 5.36 12.18 6.32
CA LYS A 78 6.55 13.04 6.37
C LYS A 78 6.66 13.91 5.12
N GLU A 79 6.42 13.35 3.95
CA GLU A 79 6.48 14.10 2.70
C GLU A 79 5.41 15.20 2.66
N ILE A 80 4.19 14.89 3.08
CA ILE A 80 3.11 15.89 3.16
C ILE A 80 3.49 17.00 4.14
N GLN A 81 4.08 16.68 5.30
CA GLN A 81 4.54 17.68 6.29
C GLN A 81 5.72 18.55 5.82
N GLN A 82 6.51 18.08 4.85
CA GLN A 82 7.64 18.84 4.30
C GLN A 82 7.22 19.75 3.14
N THR A 83 6.12 19.41 2.48
CA THR A 83 5.65 20.08 1.27
C THR A 83 4.60 21.18 1.56
N PHE A 84 3.91 21.11 2.70
CA PHE A 84 2.84 22.03 3.13
C PHE A 84 3.07 22.56 4.54
#